data_AF-I1H2W6-F1
#
_entry.id   AF-I1H2W6-F1
#
_cell.length_a   1.000
_cell.length_b   1.000
_cell.length_c   1.000
_cell.angle_alpha   90.00
_cell.angle_beta   90.00
_cell.angle_gamma   90.00
#
_symmetry.space_group_name_H-M   'P 1'
#
loop_
_entity.id
_entity.type
_entity.pdbx_description
1 polymer ?
#
loop_
_entity_poly.entity_id
_entity_poly.type
_entity_poly.pdbx_seq_one_letter_code
_entity_poly.pdbx_strand_id
1 'polypeptide(L)'
;MNPSLAATPLPTTSNRPDPTSSSVQLLRSLARSRRAHLAHRALLLFRSLHASPSPPPLHFSLPPALSAASFLAALPEGRQLHALAAKLALPERAHTVVANSLLHLYASCGLPAAALALFRRIPAKSLVSWNTAVDALAGNGDHIAALDLFRELQLEGAATAGLAPDAYTVQSVLGACAGAGALSLGVYAHALLLRELGGDGDGQAVSRDVLINNSLVDLYGKCGAVELARQVFDRMPERDITSWNVMILTLANHGRVRESVELFDRMARAEKFVPNAITFVAVLSACNHGGMVEEGRRYFQMMVSEYGIRPRIEHYGCMVDILARAGFIEEALDVVSGMNCRPDAIIWRSLLDACCKQNAGLELSEAMAKLALDVPDDAVSGVYVLLSQVYASAQRWNDVGMVRRLMREEGLKKEPGFSSIEMDGLVHQFVAGDTSHPLTEEIYKKLDEIEQRLTSSGYKPNLSAAPMVAGIDHAKGAALRLHSERLAISFGLLKATDGAPIRILKNLRVCKDCHTISKIISELYGVEIIVRDRIRFHHFKDGACSCKDYW
;
A
#
# COMPACT_ATOMS: atom_id res chain seq x y z
N MET A 1 60.57 -57.05 -31.26
CA MET A 1 59.61 -55.93 -31.43
C MET A 1 59.09 -55.57 -30.07
N ASN A 2 59.53 -54.44 -29.53
CA ASN A 2 59.20 -53.97 -28.18
C ASN A 2 58.93 -52.46 -28.34
N PRO A 3 57.67 -51.95 -28.29
CA PRO A 3 57.41 -50.54 -28.47
C PRO A 3 57.21 -49.81 -27.13
N SER A 4 58.08 -48.83 -26.92
CA SER A 4 57.92 -47.54 -26.23
C SER A 4 57.08 -47.43 -24.95
N LEU A 5 57.80 -47.20 -23.85
CA LEU A 5 57.36 -46.39 -22.71
C LEU A 5 57.10 -44.93 -23.16
N ALA A 6 55.85 -44.50 -23.13
CA ALA A 6 55.47 -43.08 -23.22
C ALA A 6 55.10 -42.57 -21.83
N ALA A 7 55.85 -41.58 -21.34
CA ALA A 7 55.59 -40.88 -20.10
C ALA A 7 54.29 -40.07 -20.18
N THR A 8 53.41 -40.24 -19.21
CA THR A 8 52.27 -39.36 -18.95
C THR A 8 52.75 -38.00 -18.46
N PRO A 9 52.30 -36.86 -19.05
CA PRO A 9 52.60 -35.55 -18.49
C PRO A 9 51.71 -35.30 -17.26
N LEU A 10 52.33 -34.80 -16.19
CA LEU A 10 51.67 -34.30 -14.98
C LEU A 10 50.65 -33.19 -15.33
N PRO A 11 49.50 -33.13 -14.63
CA PRO A 11 48.56 -32.01 -14.80
C PRO A 11 49.21 -30.75 -14.23
N THR A 12 49.47 -29.78 -15.11
CA THR A 12 49.88 -28.43 -14.71
C THR A 12 48.74 -27.77 -13.95
N THR A 13 48.87 -27.66 -12.63
CA THR A 13 48.00 -26.86 -11.79
C THR A 13 48.22 -25.37 -12.07
N SER A 14 47.39 -24.78 -12.92
CA SER A 14 47.20 -23.32 -12.98
C SER A 14 45.74 -22.96 -12.66
N ASN A 15 45.27 -23.35 -11.47
CA ASN A 15 43.96 -22.94 -10.95
C ASN A 15 44.09 -21.63 -10.15
N ARG A 16 44.56 -20.56 -10.80
CA ARG A 16 44.31 -19.20 -10.32
C ARG A 16 43.03 -18.71 -11.00
N PRO A 17 41.97 -18.34 -10.25
CA PRO A 17 40.78 -17.77 -10.87
C PRO A 17 41.16 -16.48 -11.61
N ASP A 18 40.65 -16.35 -12.83
CA ASP A 18 40.79 -15.17 -13.68
C ASP A 18 40.45 -13.90 -12.85
N PRO A 19 41.35 -12.90 -12.72
CA PRO A 19 41.13 -11.73 -11.86
C PRO A 19 39.87 -10.92 -12.21
N THR A 20 39.43 -11.01 -13.46
CA THR A 20 38.16 -10.45 -13.95
C THR A 20 36.93 -11.12 -13.32
N SER A 21 36.98 -12.43 -13.09
CA SER A 21 35.94 -13.23 -12.43
C SER A 21 35.84 -12.91 -10.94
N SER A 22 36.99 -12.78 -10.25
CA SER A 22 37.03 -12.43 -8.82
C SER A 22 36.47 -11.03 -8.53
N SER A 23 36.73 -10.06 -9.41
CA SER A 23 36.28 -8.67 -9.21
C SER A 23 34.78 -8.49 -9.42
N VAL A 24 34.19 -9.20 -10.39
CA VAL A 24 32.73 -9.21 -10.61
C VAL A 24 32.00 -9.95 -9.49
N GLN A 25 32.61 -11.00 -8.92
CA GLN A 25 32.06 -11.67 -7.74
C GLN A 25 32.04 -10.74 -6.52
N LEU A 26 33.11 -9.97 -6.28
CA LEU A 26 33.15 -8.96 -5.22
C LEU A 26 32.08 -7.87 -5.44
N LEU A 27 31.92 -7.39 -6.68
CA LEU A 27 30.87 -6.44 -7.01
C LEU A 27 29.48 -7.00 -6.66
N ARG A 28 29.24 -8.27 -7.00
CA ARG A 28 27.98 -8.97 -6.70
C ARG A 28 27.76 -9.17 -5.21
N SER A 29 28.80 -9.50 -4.43
CA SER A 29 28.68 -9.65 -2.98
C SER A 29 28.40 -8.31 -2.29
N LEU A 30 29.04 -7.24 -2.74
CA LEU A 30 28.78 -5.89 -2.23
C LEU A 30 27.34 -5.45 -2.51
N ALA A 31 26.84 -5.65 -3.73
CA ALA A 31 25.47 -5.31 -4.10
C ALA A 31 24.42 -6.13 -3.31
N ARG A 32 24.67 -7.43 -3.09
CA ARG A 32 23.75 -8.33 -2.36
C ARG A 32 23.70 -8.08 -0.85
N SER A 33 24.68 -7.39 -0.27
CA SER A 33 24.77 -7.17 1.17
C SER A 33 23.66 -6.28 1.76
N ARG A 34 22.89 -5.56 0.91
CA ARG A 34 21.77 -4.68 1.30
C ARG A 34 22.14 -3.71 2.44
N ARG A 35 23.34 -3.13 2.38
CA ARG A 35 23.80 -2.03 3.27
C ARG A 35 24.18 -0.82 2.43
N ALA A 36 23.71 0.37 2.81
CA ALA A 36 23.85 1.58 1.98
C ALA A 36 25.32 1.90 1.63
N HIS A 37 26.22 1.85 2.61
CA HIS A 37 27.64 2.08 2.40
C HIS A 37 28.29 1.04 1.47
N LEU A 38 27.84 -0.23 1.49
CA LEU A 38 28.36 -1.28 0.62
C LEU A 38 27.78 -1.18 -0.81
N ALA A 39 26.52 -0.78 -0.95
CA ALA A 39 25.93 -0.49 -2.26
C ALA A 39 26.64 0.69 -2.94
N HIS A 40 26.98 1.74 -2.19
CA HIS A 40 27.78 2.85 -2.72
C HIS A 40 29.18 2.38 -3.16
N ARG A 41 29.84 1.54 -2.36
CA ARG A 41 31.12 0.91 -2.74
C ARG A 41 31.00 0.03 -3.98
N ALA A 42 29.86 -0.67 -4.17
CA ALA A 42 29.62 -1.46 -5.38
C ALA A 42 29.60 -0.57 -6.63
N LEU A 43 28.93 0.58 -6.58
CA LEU A 43 28.90 1.54 -7.71
C LEU A 43 30.30 2.12 -8.01
N LEU A 44 31.06 2.46 -6.97
CA LEU A 44 32.45 2.93 -7.12
C LEU A 44 33.36 1.85 -7.72
N LEU A 45 33.22 0.59 -7.26
CA LEU A 45 33.96 -0.55 -7.80
C LEU A 45 33.62 -0.76 -9.27
N PHE A 46 32.34 -0.74 -9.65
CA PHE A 46 31.92 -0.83 -11.05
C PHE A 46 32.61 0.23 -11.91
N ARG A 47 32.61 1.49 -11.48
CA ARG A 47 33.28 2.59 -12.19
C ARG A 47 34.78 2.34 -12.34
N SER A 48 35.45 1.87 -11.29
CA SER A 48 36.89 1.57 -11.33
C SER A 48 37.22 0.42 -12.29
N LEU A 49 36.41 -0.63 -12.33
CA LEU A 49 36.57 -1.78 -13.23
C LEU A 49 36.43 -1.37 -14.69
N HIS A 50 35.48 -0.48 -14.99
CA HIS A 50 35.22 0.01 -16.36
C HIS A 50 36.12 1.17 -16.79
N ALA A 51 36.93 1.71 -15.88
CA ALA A 51 38.04 2.61 -16.20
C ALA A 51 39.36 1.85 -16.46
N SER A 52 39.39 0.52 -16.23
CA SER A 52 40.60 -0.29 -16.41
C SER A 52 40.86 -0.62 -17.90
N PRO A 53 42.11 -0.92 -18.28
CA PRO A 53 42.46 -1.26 -19.67
C PRO A 53 41.79 -2.55 -20.18
N SER A 54 41.35 -3.43 -19.27
CA SER A 54 40.69 -4.70 -19.58
C SER A 54 39.40 -4.82 -18.76
N PRO A 55 38.34 -4.08 -19.14
CA PRO A 55 37.11 -4.05 -18.39
C PRO A 55 36.37 -5.41 -18.47
N PRO A 56 35.71 -5.85 -17.38
CA PRO A 56 34.92 -7.07 -17.41
C PRO A 56 33.71 -6.90 -18.35
N PRO A 57 33.17 -7.98 -18.93
CA PRO A 57 31.98 -7.88 -19.79
C PRO A 57 30.80 -7.20 -19.06
N LEU A 58 30.19 -6.23 -19.73
CA LEU A 58 29.13 -5.41 -19.12
C LEU A 58 27.91 -6.21 -18.68
N HIS A 59 27.52 -7.23 -19.44
CA HIS A 59 26.36 -8.06 -19.09
C HIS A 59 26.52 -8.83 -17.77
N PHE A 60 27.75 -9.00 -17.25
CA PHE A 60 27.99 -9.60 -15.94
C PHE A 60 28.15 -8.58 -14.80
N SER A 61 28.62 -7.37 -15.10
CA SER A 61 28.94 -6.34 -14.12
C SER A 61 27.82 -5.31 -13.94
N LEU A 62 27.01 -5.08 -14.97
CA LEU A 62 25.91 -4.11 -14.96
C LEU A 62 24.74 -4.55 -14.07
N PRO A 63 24.25 -5.81 -14.06
CA PRO A 63 23.15 -6.21 -13.18
C PRO A 63 23.44 -6.01 -11.68
N PRO A 64 24.63 -6.39 -11.15
CA PRO A 64 25.00 -6.05 -9.78
C PRO A 64 25.07 -4.54 -9.50
N ALA A 65 25.60 -3.74 -10.43
CA ALA A 65 25.66 -2.29 -10.28
C ALA A 65 24.26 -1.66 -10.27
N LEU A 66 23.38 -2.09 -11.17
CA LEU A 66 21.97 -1.70 -11.19
C LEU A 66 21.27 -2.09 -9.90
N SER A 67 21.49 -3.31 -9.40
CA SER A 67 20.92 -3.75 -8.11
C SER A 67 21.38 -2.89 -6.94
N ALA A 68 22.64 -2.45 -6.92
CA ALA A 68 23.14 -1.51 -5.93
C ALA A 68 22.48 -0.12 -6.06
N ALA A 69 22.31 0.38 -7.29
CA ALA A 69 21.59 1.63 -7.56
C ALA A 69 20.11 1.55 -7.17
N SER A 70 19.44 0.43 -7.45
CA SER A 70 18.05 0.14 -7.03
C SER A 70 17.93 0.21 -5.51
N PHE A 71 18.83 -0.45 -4.79
CA PHE A 71 18.81 -0.46 -3.32
C PHE A 71 19.00 0.93 -2.71
N LEU A 72 19.71 1.83 -3.40
CA LEU A 72 19.93 3.21 -2.98
C LEU A 72 18.87 4.19 -3.51
N ALA A 73 17.93 3.72 -4.34
CA ALA A 73 17.05 4.57 -5.15
C ALA A 73 17.84 5.67 -5.93
N ALA A 74 19.05 5.34 -6.38
CA ALA A 74 19.99 6.26 -7.02
C ALA A 74 19.66 6.47 -8.50
N LEU A 75 18.61 7.25 -8.78
CA LEU A 75 18.12 7.50 -10.14
C LEU A 75 19.17 8.13 -11.09
N PRO A 76 19.99 9.12 -10.69
CA PRO A 76 20.99 9.70 -11.58
C PRO A 76 22.02 8.68 -12.07
N GLU A 77 22.61 7.91 -11.14
CA GLU A 77 23.55 6.84 -11.42
C GLU A 77 22.89 5.74 -12.24
N GLY A 78 21.66 5.37 -11.89
CA GLY A 78 20.86 4.40 -12.64
C GLY A 78 20.63 4.80 -14.10
N ARG A 79 20.34 6.09 -14.37
CA ARG A 79 20.20 6.62 -15.74
C ARG A 79 21.52 6.57 -16.53
N GLN A 80 22.65 6.81 -15.87
CA GLN A 80 23.97 6.68 -16.51
C GLN A 80 24.26 5.22 -16.88
N LEU A 81 23.95 4.28 -15.99
CA LEU A 81 24.08 2.83 -16.25
C LEU A 81 23.15 2.38 -17.39
N HIS A 82 21.91 2.89 -17.45
CA HIS A 82 21.00 2.63 -18.56
C HIS A 82 21.54 3.20 -19.88
N ALA A 83 22.02 4.45 -19.90
CA ALA A 83 22.61 5.04 -21.09
C ALA A 83 23.83 4.26 -21.59
N LEU A 84 24.66 3.74 -20.67
CA LEU A 84 25.78 2.87 -20.99
C LEU A 84 25.31 1.55 -21.63
N ALA A 85 24.26 0.93 -21.09
CA ALA A 85 23.66 -0.28 -21.64
C ALA A 85 23.08 -0.05 -23.05
N ALA A 86 22.47 1.11 -23.30
CA ALA A 86 21.87 1.44 -24.59
C ALA A 86 22.92 1.76 -25.67
N LYS A 87 24.06 2.37 -25.30
CA LYS A 87 25.14 2.72 -26.22
C LYS A 87 25.91 1.49 -26.73
N LEU A 88 25.93 0.42 -25.95
CA LEU A 88 26.75 -0.75 -26.22
C LEU A 88 25.83 -1.89 -26.62
N ALA A 89 25.93 -2.33 -27.88
CA ALA A 89 25.07 -3.36 -28.46
C ALA A 89 25.27 -4.71 -27.76
N LEU A 90 24.61 -4.89 -26.61
CA LEU A 90 24.65 -6.12 -25.82
C LEU A 90 24.13 -7.29 -26.66
N PRO A 91 24.69 -8.50 -26.49
CA PRO A 91 24.11 -9.71 -27.08
C PRO A 91 22.63 -9.86 -26.69
N GLU A 92 21.80 -10.38 -27.58
CA GLU A 92 20.35 -10.49 -27.40
C GLU A 92 19.96 -11.17 -26.07
N ARG A 93 20.64 -12.24 -25.68
CA ARG A 93 20.40 -12.92 -24.38
C ARG A 93 20.76 -12.08 -23.15
N ALA A 94 21.75 -11.20 -23.27
CA ALA A 94 22.13 -10.27 -22.21
C ALA A 94 21.15 -9.10 -22.07
N HIS A 95 20.45 -8.77 -23.15
CA HIS A 95 19.46 -7.69 -23.18
C HIS A 95 18.33 -7.93 -22.17
N THR A 96 17.78 -9.15 -22.09
CA THR A 96 16.66 -9.45 -21.16
C THR A 96 17.08 -9.38 -19.69
N VAL A 97 18.27 -9.88 -19.32
CA VAL A 97 18.75 -9.85 -17.92
C VAL A 97 19.02 -8.41 -17.45
N VAL A 98 19.66 -7.61 -18.32
CA VAL A 98 19.91 -6.19 -18.04
C VAL A 98 18.60 -5.41 -18.00
N ALA A 99 17.67 -5.68 -18.92
CA ALA A 99 16.36 -5.06 -18.94
C ALA A 99 15.58 -5.35 -17.64
N ASN A 100 15.57 -6.60 -17.15
CA ASN A 100 14.93 -6.94 -15.88
C ASN A 100 15.56 -6.19 -14.69
N SER A 101 16.89 -6.00 -14.70
CA SER A 101 17.58 -5.22 -13.66
C SER A 101 17.24 -3.72 -13.73
N LEU A 102 17.09 -3.18 -14.94
CA LEU A 102 16.65 -1.81 -15.19
C LEU A 102 15.17 -1.61 -14.81
N LEU A 103 14.31 -2.59 -15.05
CA LEU A 103 12.92 -2.60 -14.59
C LEU A 103 12.87 -2.43 -13.08
N HIS A 104 13.61 -3.28 -12.36
CA HIS A 104 13.68 -3.21 -10.90
C HIS A 104 14.27 -1.88 -10.40
N LEU A 105 15.27 -1.31 -11.08
CA LEU A 105 15.80 0.02 -10.79
C LEU A 105 14.72 1.10 -10.90
N TYR A 106 14.03 1.19 -12.04
CA TYR A 106 13.00 2.21 -12.22
C TYR A 106 11.85 2.06 -11.22
N ALA A 107 11.45 0.81 -10.94
CA ALA A 107 10.47 0.50 -9.91
C ALA A 107 10.94 0.95 -8.51
N SER A 108 12.19 0.68 -8.15
CA SER A 108 12.76 1.07 -6.85
C SER A 108 12.93 2.58 -6.69
N CYS A 109 12.99 3.32 -7.81
CA CYS A 109 13.06 4.78 -7.83
C CYS A 109 11.68 5.45 -7.93
N GLY A 110 10.57 4.72 -7.76
CA GLY A 110 9.23 5.32 -7.81
C GLY A 110 8.74 5.66 -9.22
N LEU A 111 9.28 5.01 -10.27
CA LEU A 111 8.96 5.30 -11.68
C LEU A 111 8.32 4.10 -12.39
N PRO A 112 7.14 3.63 -11.97
CA PRO A 112 6.48 2.45 -12.54
C PRO A 112 6.15 2.60 -14.04
N ALA A 113 5.77 3.80 -14.48
CA ALA A 113 5.49 4.06 -15.90
C ALA A 113 6.74 3.89 -16.79
N ALA A 114 7.91 4.32 -16.30
CA ALA A 114 9.18 4.13 -17.00
C ALA A 114 9.59 2.65 -17.03
N ALA A 115 9.36 1.92 -15.93
CA ALA A 115 9.55 0.48 -15.89
C ALA A 115 8.64 -0.22 -16.90
N LEU A 116 7.33 0.08 -16.91
CA LEU A 116 6.40 -0.54 -17.85
C LEU A 116 6.76 -0.23 -19.31
N ALA A 117 7.14 1.01 -19.63
CA ALA A 117 7.61 1.38 -20.97
C ALA A 117 8.85 0.58 -21.40
N LEU A 118 9.79 0.33 -20.48
CA LEU A 118 10.93 -0.53 -20.74
C LEU A 118 10.50 -1.99 -20.96
N PHE A 119 9.58 -2.49 -20.13
CA PHE A 119 9.08 -3.87 -20.21
C PHE A 119 8.45 -4.15 -21.57
N ARG A 120 7.60 -3.23 -22.07
CA ARG A 120 6.95 -3.36 -23.38
C ARG A 120 7.97 -3.48 -24.52
N ARG A 121 9.13 -2.83 -24.39
CA ARG A 121 10.23 -2.83 -25.38
C ARG A 121 11.14 -4.06 -25.31
N ILE A 122 10.99 -4.94 -24.33
CA ILE A 122 11.77 -6.19 -24.27
C ILE A 122 11.33 -7.10 -25.44
N PRO A 123 12.24 -7.48 -26.36
CA PRO A 123 11.89 -8.29 -27.53
C PRO A 123 11.41 -9.69 -27.17
N ALA A 124 12.15 -10.38 -26.30
CA ALA A 124 11.81 -11.71 -25.78
C ALA A 124 11.67 -11.64 -24.25
N LYS A 125 10.42 -11.61 -23.78
CA LYS A 125 10.08 -11.52 -22.36
C LYS A 125 10.19 -12.90 -21.72
N SER A 126 10.87 -12.96 -20.58
CA SER A 126 10.93 -14.15 -19.74
C SER A 126 9.88 -14.07 -18.63
N LEU A 127 9.57 -15.17 -17.94
CA LEU A 127 8.71 -15.13 -16.75
C LEU A 127 9.27 -14.14 -15.70
N VAL A 128 10.60 -14.04 -15.56
CA VAL A 128 11.24 -13.04 -14.70
C VAL A 128 10.94 -11.60 -15.14
N SER A 129 10.85 -11.34 -16.45
CA SER A 129 10.47 -10.03 -16.98
C SER A 129 9.05 -9.65 -16.59
N TRP A 130 8.12 -10.60 -16.71
CA TRP A 130 6.72 -10.45 -16.30
C TRP A 130 6.59 -10.26 -14.79
N ASN A 131 7.22 -11.13 -14.01
CA ASN A 131 7.25 -11.06 -12.55
C ASN A 131 7.79 -9.73 -12.04
N THR A 132 8.89 -9.24 -12.62
CA THR A 132 9.47 -7.95 -12.23
C THR A 132 8.55 -6.78 -12.57
N ALA A 133 7.83 -6.84 -13.70
CA ALA A 133 6.92 -5.78 -14.10
C ALA A 133 5.62 -5.77 -13.27
N VAL A 134 5.05 -6.94 -12.96
CA VAL A 134 3.88 -7.05 -12.07
C VAL A 134 4.23 -6.58 -10.66
N ASP A 135 5.36 -7.05 -10.10
CA ASP A 135 5.87 -6.61 -8.80
C ASP A 135 6.15 -5.10 -8.78
N ALA A 136 6.75 -4.56 -9.85
CA ALA A 136 7.02 -3.13 -9.96
C ALA A 136 5.74 -2.28 -9.89
N LEU A 137 4.69 -2.68 -10.62
CA LEU A 137 3.40 -1.98 -10.61
C LEU A 137 2.71 -2.13 -9.24
N ALA A 138 2.63 -3.35 -8.73
CA ALA A 138 2.00 -3.65 -7.44
C ALA A 138 2.66 -2.92 -6.27
N GLY A 139 4.00 -2.95 -6.20
CA GLY A 139 4.80 -2.31 -5.15
C GLY A 139 4.79 -0.78 -5.20
N ASN A 140 4.49 -0.19 -6.36
CA ASN A 140 4.35 1.26 -6.53
C ASN A 140 2.89 1.76 -6.42
N GLY A 141 1.94 0.89 -6.03
CA GLY A 141 0.55 1.27 -5.82
C GLY A 141 -0.34 1.25 -7.07
N ASP A 142 0.20 0.93 -8.25
CA ASP A 142 -0.56 0.79 -9.50
C ASP A 142 -1.16 -0.61 -9.61
N HIS A 143 -2.03 -0.92 -8.65
CA HIS A 143 -2.57 -2.26 -8.47
C HIS A 143 -3.43 -2.72 -9.65
N ILE A 144 -4.24 -1.83 -10.24
CA ILE A 144 -5.09 -2.16 -11.38
C ILE A 144 -4.21 -2.55 -12.59
N ALA A 145 -3.20 -1.75 -12.91
CA ALA A 145 -2.28 -2.07 -14.01
C ALA A 145 -1.50 -3.38 -13.76
N ALA A 146 -1.15 -3.67 -12.51
CA ALA A 146 -0.51 -4.94 -12.15
C ALA A 146 -1.41 -6.15 -12.44
N LEU A 147 -2.72 -6.03 -12.14
CA LEU A 147 -3.71 -7.07 -12.40
C LEU A 147 -4.01 -7.22 -13.90
N ASP A 148 -4.06 -6.12 -14.65
CA ASP A 148 -4.18 -6.17 -16.11
C ASP A 148 -2.97 -6.85 -16.74
N LEU A 149 -1.75 -6.52 -16.28
CA LEU A 149 -0.53 -7.16 -16.76
C LEU A 149 -0.47 -8.66 -16.41
N PHE A 150 -1.04 -9.06 -15.26
CA PHE A 150 -1.19 -10.47 -14.93
C PHE A 150 -2.14 -11.20 -15.89
N ARG A 151 -3.28 -10.58 -16.27
CA ARG A 151 -4.18 -11.16 -17.28
C ARG A 151 -3.47 -11.33 -18.63
N GLU A 152 -2.66 -10.35 -19.03
CA GLU A 152 -1.83 -10.45 -20.23
C GLU A 152 -0.83 -11.61 -20.15
N LEU A 153 -0.14 -11.77 -19.01
CA LEU A 153 0.75 -12.91 -18.78
C LEU A 153 0.01 -14.25 -18.93
N GLN A 154 -1.20 -14.37 -18.39
CA GLN A 154 -1.98 -15.61 -18.50
C GLN A 154 -2.34 -15.93 -19.96
N LEU A 155 -2.71 -14.92 -20.75
CA LEU A 155 -3.00 -15.07 -22.17
C LEU A 155 -1.74 -15.46 -22.96
N GLU A 156 -0.60 -14.83 -22.69
CA GLU A 156 0.67 -15.15 -23.36
C GLU A 156 1.23 -16.53 -22.94
N GLY A 157 1.07 -16.89 -21.66
CA GLY A 157 1.46 -18.18 -21.11
C GLY A 157 0.66 -19.35 -21.64
N ALA A 158 -0.61 -19.13 -22.03
CA ALA A 158 -1.39 -20.13 -22.75
C ALA A 158 -0.83 -20.42 -24.16
N ALA A 159 -0.16 -19.45 -24.79
CA ALA A 159 0.42 -19.57 -26.12
C ALA A 159 1.92 -19.98 -26.11
N THR A 160 2.63 -19.77 -25.01
CA THR A 160 4.10 -19.93 -24.93
C THR A 160 4.51 -20.80 -23.75
N ALA A 161 5.16 -21.93 -24.06
CA ALA A 161 5.70 -22.82 -23.03
C ALA A 161 6.75 -22.11 -22.15
N GLY A 162 6.63 -22.25 -20.83
CA GLY A 162 7.55 -21.66 -19.85
C GLY A 162 7.16 -20.27 -19.33
N LEU A 163 5.98 -19.76 -19.68
CA LEU A 163 5.40 -18.50 -19.17
C LEU A 163 4.19 -18.72 -18.25
N ALA A 164 4.05 -19.90 -17.65
CA ALA A 164 3.03 -20.13 -16.62
C ALA A 164 3.36 -19.32 -15.35
N PRO A 165 2.37 -18.65 -14.73
CA PRO A 165 2.56 -17.97 -13.45
C PRO A 165 3.15 -18.89 -12.38
N ASP A 166 4.16 -18.42 -11.66
CA ASP A 166 4.79 -19.14 -10.55
C ASP A 166 4.40 -18.54 -9.18
N ALA A 167 4.93 -19.12 -8.10
CA ALA A 167 4.68 -18.64 -6.74
C ALA A 167 5.01 -17.14 -6.57
N TYR A 168 6.05 -16.64 -7.25
CA TYR A 168 6.44 -15.23 -7.19
C TYR A 168 5.44 -14.34 -7.94
N THR A 169 4.98 -14.78 -9.12
CA THR A 169 3.88 -14.11 -9.84
C THR A 169 2.68 -13.99 -8.92
N VAL A 170 2.26 -15.09 -8.30
CA VAL A 170 1.07 -15.10 -7.46
C VAL A 170 1.25 -14.21 -6.24
N GLN A 171 2.39 -14.24 -5.55
CA GLN A 171 2.64 -13.37 -4.41
C GLN A 171 2.47 -11.87 -4.77
N SER A 172 2.99 -11.46 -5.94
CA SER A 172 2.84 -10.09 -6.45
C SER A 172 1.37 -9.75 -6.75
N VAL A 173 0.64 -10.70 -7.34
CA VAL A 173 -0.80 -10.58 -7.64
C VAL A 173 -1.64 -10.52 -6.37
N LEU A 174 -1.32 -11.31 -5.33
CA LEU A 174 -1.99 -11.25 -4.03
C LEU A 174 -1.86 -9.83 -3.45
N GLY A 175 -0.65 -9.25 -3.50
CA GLY A 175 -0.41 -7.86 -3.07
C GLY A 175 -1.21 -6.83 -3.88
N ALA A 176 -1.28 -6.99 -5.20
CA ALA A 176 -2.09 -6.13 -6.06
C ALA A 176 -3.59 -6.26 -5.77
N CYS A 177 -4.11 -7.48 -5.61
CA CYS A 177 -5.51 -7.71 -5.23
C CYS A 177 -5.82 -7.09 -3.86
N ALA A 178 -4.92 -7.23 -2.88
CA ALA A 178 -5.04 -6.62 -1.57
C ALA A 178 -5.09 -5.09 -1.67
N GLY A 179 -4.23 -4.50 -2.50
CA GLY A 179 -4.19 -3.06 -2.75
C GLY A 179 -5.44 -2.52 -3.43
N ALA A 180 -5.94 -3.22 -4.45
CA ALA A 180 -7.13 -2.86 -5.21
C ALA A 180 -8.47 -3.24 -4.52
N GLY A 181 -8.42 -4.04 -3.45
CA GLY A 181 -9.63 -4.61 -2.84
C GLY A 181 -10.33 -5.66 -3.73
N ALA A 182 -9.61 -6.29 -4.67
CA ALA A 182 -10.15 -7.22 -5.65
C ALA A 182 -10.26 -8.65 -5.09
N LEU A 183 -11.32 -8.92 -4.32
CA LEU A 183 -11.48 -10.17 -3.58
C LEU A 183 -11.63 -11.39 -4.50
N SER A 184 -12.46 -11.32 -5.54
CA SER A 184 -12.72 -12.48 -6.42
C SER A 184 -11.44 -12.93 -7.12
N LEU A 185 -10.65 -11.97 -7.62
CA LEU A 185 -9.37 -12.23 -8.26
C LEU A 185 -8.33 -12.73 -7.27
N GLY A 186 -8.35 -12.23 -6.03
CA GLY A 186 -7.55 -12.76 -4.93
C GLY A 186 -7.87 -14.22 -4.60
N VAL A 187 -9.16 -14.58 -4.53
CA VAL A 187 -9.62 -15.96 -4.35
C VAL A 187 -9.16 -16.84 -5.52
N TYR A 188 -9.28 -16.34 -6.75
CA TYR A 188 -8.79 -17.04 -7.93
C TYR A 188 -7.26 -17.27 -7.87
N ALA A 189 -6.49 -16.25 -7.50
CA ALA A 189 -5.04 -16.36 -7.35
C ALA A 189 -4.65 -17.37 -6.24
N HIS A 190 -5.39 -17.39 -5.13
CA HIS A 190 -5.22 -18.41 -4.09
C HIS A 190 -5.54 -19.82 -4.61
N ALA A 191 -6.63 -20.00 -5.37
CA ALA A 191 -6.96 -21.28 -5.97
C ALA A 191 -5.91 -21.76 -6.98
N LEU A 192 -5.35 -20.84 -7.79
CA LEU A 192 -4.24 -21.13 -8.69
C LEU A 192 -3.02 -21.61 -7.90
N LEU A 193 -2.68 -20.93 -6.80
CA LEU A 193 -1.57 -21.30 -5.94
C LEU A 193 -1.73 -22.70 -5.35
N LEU A 194 -2.93 -23.04 -4.87
CA LEU A 194 -3.25 -24.38 -4.38
C LEU A 194 -3.12 -25.45 -5.47
N ARG A 195 -3.50 -25.13 -6.71
CA ARG A 195 -3.40 -26.06 -7.84
C ARG A 195 -1.96 -26.30 -8.29
N GLU A 196 -1.17 -25.24 -8.44
CA GLU A 196 0.20 -25.33 -9.00
C GLU A 196 1.23 -25.79 -7.96
N LEU A 197 1.06 -25.45 -6.67
CA LEU A 197 2.01 -25.82 -5.59
C LEU A 197 1.54 -26.99 -4.73
N GLY A 198 0.25 -27.34 -4.74
CA GLY A 198 -0.35 -28.37 -3.90
C GLY A 198 -0.24 -29.80 -4.44
N GLY A 199 0.89 -30.17 -5.05
CA GLY A 199 1.12 -31.52 -5.58
C GLY A 199 0.64 -32.63 -4.63
N ASP A 200 -0.04 -33.64 -5.20
CA ASP A 200 -0.74 -34.77 -4.57
C ASP A 200 -2.03 -34.46 -3.77
N GLY A 201 -2.52 -33.21 -3.80
CA GLY A 201 -3.93 -32.91 -3.51
C GLY A 201 -4.31 -32.62 -2.07
N ASP A 202 -3.34 -32.49 -1.15
CA ASP A 202 -3.60 -32.19 0.27
C ASP A 202 -3.36 -30.73 0.68
N GLY A 203 -2.81 -29.90 -0.21
CA GLY A 203 -2.54 -28.47 0.06
C GLY A 203 -1.46 -28.20 1.12
N GLN A 204 -0.72 -29.22 1.57
CA GLN A 204 0.24 -29.07 2.66
C GLN A 204 1.41 -28.14 2.32
N ALA A 205 1.92 -28.21 1.09
CA ALA A 205 3.06 -27.38 0.66
C ALA A 205 2.75 -25.88 0.79
N VAL A 206 1.54 -25.47 0.40
CA VAL A 206 1.07 -24.10 0.53
C VAL A 206 0.89 -23.73 2.00
N SER A 207 0.29 -24.59 2.81
CA SER A 207 0.06 -24.30 4.23
C SER A 207 1.36 -24.10 5.02
N ARG A 208 2.47 -24.73 4.61
CA ARG A 208 3.78 -24.60 5.26
C ARG A 208 4.58 -23.38 4.81
N ASP A 209 4.23 -22.76 3.69
CA ASP A 209 4.91 -21.55 3.23
C ASP A 209 4.40 -20.33 4.00
N VAL A 210 5.13 -19.94 5.05
CA VAL A 210 4.79 -18.81 5.92
C VAL A 210 4.68 -17.50 5.13
N LEU A 211 5.51 -17.29 4.10
CA LEU A 211 5.52 -16.07 3.32
C LEU A 211 4.24 -15.94 2.48
N ILE A 212 3.86 -17.02 1.79
CA ILE A 212 2.62 -17.06 1.00
C ILE A 212 1.39 -16.87 1.91
N ASN A 213 1.34 -17.57 3.05
CA ASN A 213 0.20 -17.43 3.97
C ASN A 213 0.10 -16.03 4.56
N ASN A 214 1.23 -15.38 4.89
CA ASN A 214 1.22 -13.98 5.33
C ASN A 214 0.63 -13.06 4.24
N SER A 215 0.96 -13.27 2.97
CA SER A 215 0.35 -12.55 1.84
C SER A 215 -1.15 -12.85 1.67
N LEU A 216 -1.59 -14.09 1.93
CA LEU A 216 -3.00 -14.46 1.89
C LEU A 216 -3.81 -13.83 3.04
N VAL A 217 -3.25 -13.78 4.27
CA VAL A 217 -3.88 -13.07 5.39
C VAL A 217 -4.00 -11.57 5.07
N ASP A 218 -2.95 -10.95 4.52
CA ASP A 218 -2.97 -9.55 4.10
C ASP A 218 -4.01 -9.29 3.00
N LEU A 219 -4.06 -10.16 1.98
CA LEU A 219 -5.07 -10.12 0.92
C LEU A 219 -6.49 -10.12 1.50
N TYR A 220 -6.85 -11.17 2.24
CA TYR A 220 -8.21 -11.33 2.72
C TYR A 220 -8.60 -10.21 3.69
N GLY A 221 -7.66 -9.77 4.54
CA GLY A 221 -7.86 -8.61 5.41
C GLY A 221 -8.14 -7.34 4.61
N LYS A 222 -7.26 -6.98 3.67
CA LYS A 222 -7.39 -5.76 2.86
C LYS A 222 -8.52 -5.78 1.84
N CYS A 223 -9.08 -6.95 1.54
CA CYS A 223 -10.29 -7.13 0.75
C CYS A 223 -11.58 -7.18 1.60
N GLY A 224 -11.53 -6.93 2.91
CA GLY A 224 -12.73 -6.89 3.74
C GLY A 224 -13.27 -8.27 4.15
N ALA A 225 -12.53 -9.35 3.93
CA ALA A 225 -12.91 -10.73 4.24
C ALA A 225 -12.12 -11.25 5.46
N VAL A 226 -12.29 -10.61 6.62
CA VAL A 226 -11.47 -10.87 7.83
C VAL A 226 -11.63 -12.29 8.36
N GLU A 227 -12.78 -12.92 8.15
CA GLU A 227 -13.03 -14.32 8.52
C GLU A 227 -12.16 -15.27 7.68
N LEU A 228 -11.98 -15.00 6.39
CA LEU A 228 -11.08 -15.79 5.54
C LEU A 228 -9.61 -15.57 5.93
N ALA A 229 -9.24 -14.32 6.25
CA ALA A 229 -7.90 -14.01 6.76
C ALA A 229 -7.61 -14.81 8.05
N ARG A 230 -8.59 -14.85 8.96
CA ARG A 230 -8.49 -15.62 10.21
C ARG A 230 -8.41 -17.12 9.96
N GLN A 231 -9.19 -17.66 9.02
CA GLN A 231 -9.12 -19.08 8.65
C GLN A 231 -7.75 -19.47 8.09
N VAL A 232 -7.16 -18.65 7.22
CA VAL A 232 -5.79 -18.87 6.72
C VAL A 232 -4.83 -18.87 7.90
N PHE A 233 -4.87 -17.82 8.73
CA PHE A 233 -4.00 -17.69 9.89
C PHE A 233 -4.10 -18.88 10.85
N ASP A 234 -5.32 -19.34 11.18
CA ASP A 234 -5.54 -20.45 12.12
C ASP A 234 -5.09 -21.80 11.55
N ARG A 235 -5.10 -21.99 10.22
CA ARG A 235 -4.63 -23.20 9.53
C ARG A 235 -3.12 -23.28 9.33
N MET A 236 -2.38 -22.20 9.55
CA MET A 236 -0.91 -22.21 9.45
C MET A 236 -0.31 -23.16 10.51
N PRO A 237 0.47 -24.19 10.11
CA PRO A 237 1.19 -25.06 11.05
C PRO A 237 2.35 -24.34 11.71
N GLU A 238 3.04 -23.48 10.96
CA GLU A 238 4.14 -22.63 11.41
C GLU A 238 3.77 -21.16 11.22
N ARG A 239 4.14 -20.31 12.19
CA ARG A 239 3.90 -18.86 12.14
C ARG A 239 5.18 -18.15 12.54
N ASP A 240 5.47 -17.04 11.88
CA ASP A 240 6.52 -16.13 12.30
C ASP A 240 5.90 -14.87 12.94
N ILE A 241 6.75 -13.97 13.44
CA ILE A 241 6.29 -12.70 14.01
C ILE A 241 5.48 -11.87 12.99
N THR A 242 5.77 -12.03 11.70
CA THR A 242 5.04 -11.37 10.61
C THR A 242 3.61 -11.88 10.52
N SER A 243 3.38 -13.19 10.62
CA SER A 243 2.03 -13.80 10.64
C SER A 243 1.15 -13.18 11.72
N TRP A 244 1.68 -13.05 12.93
CA TRP A 244 0.97 -12.44 14.05
C TRP A 244 0.71 -10.96 13.81
N ASN A 245 1.71 -10.21 13.38
CA ASN A 245 1.59 -8.78 13.14
C ASN A 245 0.54 -8.45 12.07
N VAL A 246 0.52 -9.20 10.97
CA VAL A 246 -0.48 -9.01 9.90
C VAL A 246 -1.88 -9.26 10.45
N MET A 247 -2.11 -10.38 11.15
CA MET A 247 -3.44 -10.69 11.68
C MET A 247 -3.91 -9.70 12.78
N ILE A 248 -3.03 -9.29 13.69
CA ILE A 248 -3.32 -8.28 14.72
C ILE A 248 -3.73 -6.95 14.06
N LEU A 249 -3.00 -6.51 13.04
CA LEU A 249 -3.29 -5.29 12.30
C LEU A 249 -4.60 -5.41 11.49
N THR A 250 -4.85 -6.56 10.86
CA THR A 250 -6.11 -6.83 10.17
C THR A 250 -7.29 -6.70 11.13
N LEU A 251 -7.23 -7.31 12.32
CA LEU A 251 -8.29 -7.17 13.32
C LEU A 251 -8.48 -5.71 13.77
N ALA A 252 -7.38 -4.99 14.01
CA ALA A 252 -7.39 -3.58 14.38
C ALA A 252 -8.10 -2.72 13.31
N ASN A 253 -7.71 -2.86 12.04
CA ASN A 253 -8.27 -2.13 10.91
C ASN A 253 -9.75 -2.45 10.68
N HIS A 254 -10.25 -3.58 11.17
CA HIS A 254 -11.68 -3.94 11.09
C HIS A 254 -12.48 -3.50 12.32
N GLY A 255 -11.88 -2.81 13.28
CA GLY A 255 -12.53 -2.42 14.54
C GLY A 255 -12.73 -3.58 15.51
N ARG A 256 -12.12 -4.75 15.26
CA ARG A 256 -12.14 -5.94 16.15
C ARG A 256 -11.06 -5.81 17.22
N VAL A 257 -11.08 -4.68 17.94
CA VAL A 257 -10.02 -4.23 18.84
C VAL A 257 -9.73 -5.24 19.95
N ARG A 258 -10.79 -5.79 20.56
CA ARG A 258 -10.65 -6.81 21.61
C ARG A 258 -9.90 -8.05 21.13
N GLU A 259 -10.25 -8.55 19.95
CA GLU A 259 -9.59 -9.74 19.38
C GLU A 259 -8.15 -9.45 18.96
N SER A 260 -7.87 -8.23 18.50
CA SER A 260 -6.50 -7.78 18.21
C SER A 260 -5.62 -7.83 19.47
N VAL A 261 -6.13 -7.34 20.59
CA VAL A 261 -5.46 -7.37 21.91
C VAL A 261 -5.30 -8.80 22.43
N GLU A 262 -6.36 -9.62 22.37
CA GLU A 262 -6.31 -11.03 22.78
C GLU A 262 -5.28 -11.81 21.94
N LEU A 263 -5.16 -11.52 20.65
CA LEU A 263 -4.20 -12.15 19.77
C LEU A 263 -2.75 -11.71 20.07
N PHE A 264 -2.53 -10.45 20.44
CA PHE A 264 -1.25 -9.97 20.97
C PHE A 264 -0.86 -10.71 22.25
N ASP A 265 -1.78 -10.84 23.22
CA ASP A 265 -1.52 -11.52 24.47
C ASP A 265 -1.21 -13.01 24.26
N ARG A 266 -1.95 -13.68 23.36
CA ARG A 266 -1.65 -15.06 22.96
C ARG A 266 -0.24 -15.17 22.37
N MET A 267 0.10 -14.30 21.41
CA MET A 267 1.41 -14.27 20.77
C MET A 267 2.55 -14.14 21.79
N ALA A 268 2.47 -13.15 22.69
CA ALA A 268 3.53 -12.83 23.63
C ALA A 268 3.59 -13.81 24.81
N ARG A 269 2.43 -14.19 25.38
CA ARG A 269 2.36 -14.93 26.64
C ARG A 269 2.25 -16.44 26.46
N ALA A 270 1.43 -16.91 25.52
CA ALA A 270 1.21 -18.34 25.31
C ALA A 270 2.24 -18.94 24.34
N GLU A 271 2.43 -18.28 23.19
CA GLU A 271 3.28 -18.76 22.09
C GLU A 271 4.73 -18.27 22.19
N LYS A 272 5.01 -17.36 23.15
CA LYS A 272 6.35 -16.86 23.50
C LYS A 272 7.11 -16.18 22.37
N PHE A 273 6.42 -15.64 21.37
CA PHE A 273 7.05 -14.78 20.36
C PHE A 273 7.39 -13.42 20.98
N VAL A 274 8.57 -12.90 20.67
CA VAL A 274 9.01 -11.58 21.14
C VAL A 274 8.38 -10.51 20.24
N PRO A 275 7.49 -9.64 20.76
CA PRO A 275 6.98 -8.48 20.04
C PRO A 275 8.12 -7.63 19.47
N ASN A 276 7.91 -7.11 18.26
CA ASN A 276 8.82 -6.15 17.65
C ASN A 276 8.11 -4.80 17.44
N ALA A 277 8.83 -3.83 16.88
CA ALA A 277 8.28 -2.51 16.60
C ALA A 277 6.99 -2.57 15.73
N ILE A 278 6.92 -3.48 14.76
CA ILE A 278 5.73 -3.62 13.91
C ILE A 278 4.53 -4.15 14.73
N THR A 279 4.79 -5.06 15.67
CA THR A 279 3.76 -5.53 16.61
C THR A 279 3.14 -4.39 17.41
N PHE A 280 3.98 -3.47 17.92
CA PHE A 280 3.52 -2.34 18.71
C PHE A 280 2.73 -1.32 17.89
N VAL A 281 3.10 -1.08 16.62
CA VAL A 281 2.27 -0.30 15.70
C VAL A 281 0.89 -0.95 15.54
N ALA A 282 0.80 -2.27 15.39
CA ALA A 282 -0.47 -2.96 15.20
C ALA A 282 -1.41 -2.82 16.42
N VAL A 283 -0.91 -3.01 17.65
CA VAL A 283 -1.74 -2.85 18.87
C VAL A 283 -2.07 -1.39 19.18
N LEU A 284 -1.16 -0.45 18.90
CA LEU A 284 -1.45 0.98 19.05
C LEU A 284 -2.50 1.44 18.05
N SER A 285 -2.47 0.95 16.80
CA SER A 285 -3.55 1.17 15.82
C SER A 285 -4.88 0.60 16.30
N ALA A 286 -4.88 -0.56 16.96
CA ALA A 286 -6.10 -1.10 17.58
C ALA A 286 -6.64 -0.16 18.67
N CYS A 287 -5.77 0.36 19.54
CA CYS A 287 -6.14 1.34 20.56
C CYS A 287 -6.70 2.62 19.94
N ASN A 288 -6.09 3.10 18.85
CA ASN A 288 -6.54 4.26 18.09
C ASN A 288 -7.94 4.06 17.50
N HIS A 289 -8.24 2.89 16.92
CA HIS A 289 -9.57 2.62 16.39
C HIS A 289 -10.62 2.35 17.47
N GLY A 290 -10.20 1.89 18.65
CA GLY A 290 -11.07 1.64 19.79
C GLY A 290 -11.28 2.84 20.73
N GLY A 291 -10.53 3.93 20.55
CA GLY A 291 -10.52 5.06 21.50
C GLY A 291 -9.95 4.69 22.88
N MET A 292 -9.10 3.68 22.93
CA MET A 292 -8.53 3.13 24.17
C MET A 292 -7.26 3.89 24.56
N VAL A 293 -7.43 5.08 25.12
CA VAL A 293 -6.31 5.98 25.45
C VAL A 293 -5.37 5.36 26.48
N GLU A 294 -5.91 4.80 27.56
CA GLU A 294 -5.11 4.22 28.64
C GLU A 294 -4.34 2.98 28.21
N GLU A 295 -4.97 2.11 27.43
CA GLU A 295 -4.30 0.97 26.82
C GLU A 295 -3.21 1.45 25.84
N GLY A 296 -3.47 2.50 25.05
CA GLY A 296 -2.49 3.13 24.19
C GLY A 296 -1.24 3.58 24.94
N ARG A 297 -1.42 4.33 26.04
CA ARG A 297 -0.34 4.75 26.95
C ARG A 297 0.43 3.52 27.46
N ARG A 298 -0.28 2.51 27.94
CA ARG A 298 0.29 1.28 28.50
C ARG A 298 1.12 0.51 27.48
N TYR A 299 0.62 0.31 26.26
CA TYR A 299 1.36 -0.38 25.19
C TYR A 299 2.58 0.42 24.75
N PHE A 300 2.46 1.74 24.62
CA PHE A 300 3.59 2.61 24.28
C PHE A 300 4.70 2.56 25.33
N GLN A 301 4.33 2.57 26.61
CA GLN A 301 5.29 2.43 27.70
C GLN A 301 5.92 1.03 27.74
N MET A 302 5.10 -0.02 27.66
CA MET A 302 5.55 -1.42 27.66
C MET A 302 6.57 -1.70 26.55
N MET A 303 6.37 -1.14 25.35
CA MET A 303 7.31 -1.21 24.23
C MET A 303 8.73 -0.77 24.64
N VAL A 304 8.82 0.34 25.38
CA VAL A 304 10.10 0.94 25.79
C VAL A 304 10.66 0.24 27.01
N SER A 305 9.86 0.07 28.06
CA SER A 305 10.33 -0.40 29.38
C SER A 305 10.56 -1.90 29.45
N GLU A 306 9.71 -2.70 28.81
CA GLU A 306 9.79 -4.17 28.90
C GLU A 306 10.53 -4.78 27.71
N TYR A 307 10.34 -4.23 26.50
CA TYR A 307 10.92 -4.79 25.27
C TYR A 307 12.13 -4.02 24.75
N GLY A 308 12.48 -2.88 25.34
CA GLY A 308 13.63 -2.07 24.93
C GLY A 308 13.55 -1.55 23.49
N ILE A 309 12.33 -1.48 22.92
CA ILE A 309 12.13 -1.04 21.54
C ILE A 309 12.11 0.48 21.53
N ARG A 310 13.05 1.07 20.79
CA ARG A 310 13.10 2.51 20.57
C ARG A 310 11.90 2.96 19.72
N PRO A 311 11.08 3.92 20.19
CA PRO A 311 9.97 4.46 19.40
C PRO A 311 10.47 5.04 18.07
N ARG A 312 9.70 4.79 17.02
CA ARG A 312 9.88 5.33 15.66
C ARG A 312 8.67 6.19 15.27
N ILE A 313 8.77 6.87 14.14
CA ILE A 313 7.74 7.78 13.62
C ILE A 313 6.35 7.16 13.61
N GLU A 314 6.23 5.87 13.28
CA GLU A 314 4.93 5.18 13.22
C GLU A 314 4.28 5.05 14.60
N HIS A 315 5.07 4.80 15.65
CA HIS A 315 4.56 4.67 17.02
C HIS A 315 4.12 6.03 17.57
N TYR A 316 4.91 7.07 17.32
CA TYR A 316 4.55 8.44 17.69
C TYR A 316 3.30 8.88 16.93
N GLY A 317 3.19 8.56 15.64
CA GLY A 317 2.01 8.79 14.82
C GLY A 317 0.75 8.17 15.43
N CYS A 318 0.81 6.89 15.84
CA CYS A 318 -0.31 6.25 16.54
C CYS A 318 -0.64 6.93 17.88
N MET A 319 0.37 7.23 18.71
CA MET A 319 0.15 7.82 20.04
C MET A 319 -0.45 9.24 19.94
N VAL A 320 0.07 10.06 19.03
CA VAL A 320 -0.47 11.39 18.76
C VAL A 320 -1.90 11.30 18.23
N ASP A 321 -2.20 10.38 17.30
CA ASP A 321 -3.56 10.23 16.77
C ASP A 321 -4.55 9.79 17.87
N ILE A 322 -4.15 8.87 18.76
CA ILE A 322 -4.95 8.44 19.93
C ILE A 322 -5.31 9.65 20.82
N LEU A 323 -4.29 10.42 21.23
CA LEU A 323 -4.46 11.55 22.14
C LEU A 323 -5.24 12.70 21.48
N ALA A 324 -4.89 13.02 20.24
CA ALA A 324 -5.50 14.11 19.48
C ALA A 324 -7.01 13.85 19.25
N ARG A 325 -7.40 12.62 18.88
CA ARG A 325 -8.81 12.26 18.72
C ARG A 325 -9.60 12.29 20.03
N ALA A 326 -8.96 11.90 21.13
CA ALA A 326 -9.56 11.93 22.46
C ALA A 326 -9.59 13.33 23.09
N GLY A 327 -8.86 14.30 22.54
CA GLY A 327 -8.84 15.69 22.99
C GLY A 327 -7.72 16.09 23.93
N PHE A 328 -6.78 15.18 24.17
CA PHE A 328 -5.58 15.46 24.95
C PHE A 328 -4.54 16.16 24.07
N ILE A 329 -4.88 17.34 23.53
CA ILE A 329 -4.05 18.08 22.56
C ILE A 329 -2.71 18.50 23.19
N GLU A 330 -2.74 19.01 24.42
CA GLU A 330 -1.51 19.40 25.13
C GLU A 330 -0.57 18.21 25.34
N GLU A 331 -1.10 17.07 25.80
CA GLU A 331 -0.32 15.85 25.96
C GLU A 331 0.22 15.33 24.62
N ALA A 332 -0.57 15.45 23.55
CA ALA A 332 -0.11 15.08 22.21
C ALA A 332 1.06 15.96 21.76
N LEU A 333 1.05 17.26 22.09
CA LEU A 333 2.17 18.18 21.84
C LEU A 333 3.40 17.86 22.70
N ASP A 334 3.20 17.42 23.95
CA ASP A 334 4.29 16.94 24.80
C ASP A 334 4.96 15.69 24.22
N VAL A 335 4.16 14.74 23.71
CA VAL A 335 4.67 13.56 22.99
C VAL A 335 5.51 13.99 21.78
N VAL A 336 5.03 14.96 20.99
CA VAL A 336 5.77 15.48 19.83
C VAL A 336 7.07 16.16 20.24
N SER A 337 7.05 16.94 21.32
CA SER A 337 8.23 17.63 21.85
C SER A 337 9.28 16.65 22.38
N GLY A 338 8.85 15.50 22.89
CA GLY A 338 9.71 14.40 23.36
C GLY A 338 10.17 13.42 22.27
N MET A 339 9.86 13.67 21.00
CA MET A 339 10.22 12.75 19.92
C MET A 339 11.73 12.66 19.70
N ASN A 340 12.21 11.43 19.47
CA ASN A 340 13.61 11.16 19.15
C ASN A 340 13.93 11.25 17.63
N CYS A 341 12.93 11.65 16.83
CA CYS A 341 12.99 11.79 15.38
C CYS A 341 12.18 13.03 14.96
N ARG A 342 12.40 13.51 13.74
CA ARG A 342 11.62 14.65 13.23
C ARG A 342 10.16 14.24 13.02
N PRO A 343 9.18 15.03 13.49
CA PRO A 343 7.77 14.78 13.17
C PRO A 343 7.53 14.92 11.67
N ASP A 344 6.67 14.07 11.13
CA ASP A 344 6.25 14.13 9.74
C ASP A 344 5.00 14.99 9.57
N ALA A 345 4.63 15.27 8.32
CA ALA A 345 3.42 16.05 8.02
C ALA A 345 2.13 15.33 8.46
N ILE A 346 2.16 14.01 8.67
CA ILE A 346 0.99 13.24 9.13
C ILE A 346 0.68 13.58 10.59
N ILE A 347 1.68 13.59 11.46
CA ILE A 347 1.56 13.95 12.88
C ILE A 347 0.97 15.36 13.04
N TRP A 348 1.53 16.35 12.34
CA TRP A 348 1.04 17.73 12.41
C TRP A 348 -0.37 17.87 11.84
N ARG A 349 -0.70 17.13 10.79
CA ARG A 349 -2.05 17.09 10.22
C ARG A 349 -3.07 16.48 11.17
N SER A 350 -2.71 15.42 11.91
CA SER A 350 -3.58 14.82 12.94
C SER A 350 -3.85 15.79 14.08
N LEU A 351 -2.82 16.51 14.56
CA LEU A 351 -2.97 17.56 15.56
C LEU A 351 -3.83 18.72 15.06
N LEU A 352 -3.63 19.17 13.82
CA LEU A 352 -4.44 20.20 13.19
C LEU A 352 -5.91 19.76 13.09
N ASP A 353 -6.19 18.55 12.62
CA ASP A 353 -7.55 18.00 12.55
C ASP A 353 -8.23 17.94 13.93
N ALA A 354 -7.49 17.57 14.97
CA ALA A 354 -8.00 17.61 16.35
C ALA A 354 -8.28 19.04 16.83
N CYS A 355 -7.37 19.99 16.57
CA CYS A 355 -7.59 21.40 16.90
C CYS A 355 -8.84 21.96 16.22
N CYS A 356 -9.07 21.61 14.94
CA CYS A 356 -10.28 21.97 14.19
C CYS A 356 -11.55 21.46 14.88
N LYS A 357 -11.54 20.18 15.28
CA LYS A 357 -12.72 19.50 15.84
C LYS A 357 -13.04 19.92 17.27
N GLN A 358 -12.02 20.26 18.05
CA GLN A 358 -12.16 20.62 19.46
C GLN A 358 -12.15 22.13 19.71
N ASN A 359 -12.08 22.93 18.64
CA ASN A 359 -12.05 24.38 18.70
C ASN A 359 -10.92 24.91 19.62
N ALA A 360 -9.73 24.32 19.51
CA ALA A 360 -8.57 24.56 20.37
C ALA A 360 -7.90 25.94 20.17
N GLY A 361 -8.61 26.89 19.53
CA GLY A 361 -8.12 28.22 19.21
C GLY A 361 -7.53 28.32 17.79
N LEU A 362 -7.71 29.51 17.20
CA LEU A 362 -7.26 29.82 15.84
C LEU A 362 -5.73 29.84 15.74
N GLU A 363 -5.06 30.43 16.73
CA GLU A 363 -3.60 30.60 16.76
C GLU A 363 -2.86 29.26 16.79
N LEU A 364 -3.32 28.33 17.62
CA LEU A 364 -2.75 26.98 17.69
C LEU A 364 -2.93 26.23 16.37
N SER A 365 -4.10 26.35 15.75
CA SER A 365 -4.39 25.72 14.45
C SER A 365 -3.49 26.28 13.33
N GLU A 366 -3.28 27.60 13.29
CA GLU A 366 -2.36 28.22 12.33
C GLU A 366 -0.90 27.78 12.55
N ALA A 367 -0.47 27.65 13.81
CA ALA A 367 0.86 27.16 14.15
C ALA A 367 1.08 25.70 13.68
N MET A 368 0.10 24.81 13.93
CA MET A 368 0.16 23.42 13.48
C MET A 368 0.17 23.32 11.95
N ALA A 369 -0.61 24.15 11.26
CA ALA A 369 -0.61 24.20 9.81
C ALA A 369 0.77 24.60 9.27
N LYS A 370 1.39 25.64 9.83
CA LYS A 370 2.73 26.08 9.42
C LYS A 370 3.77 24.96 9.59
N LEU A 371 3.78 24.28 10.73
CA LEU A 371 4.69 23.16 10.99
C LEU A 371 4.47 22.00 10.01
N ALA A 372 3.23 21.73 9.61
CA ALA A 372 2.92 20.71 8.62
C ALA A 372 3.39 21.10 7.20
N LEU A 373 3.31 22.39 6.83
CA LEU A 373 3.75 22.91 5.53
C LEU A 373 5.28 22.96 5.40
N ASP A 374 5.99 23.17 6.52
CA ASP A 374 7.46 23.23 6.56
C ASP A 374 8.13 21.85 6.35
N VAL A 375 7.35 20.75 6.43
CA VAL A 375 7.83 19.39 6.15
C VAL A 375 7.67 19.08 4.66
N PRO A 376 8.75 18.70 3.93
CA PRO A 376 8.63 18.26 2.55
C PRO A 376 7.80 16.97 2.46
N ASP A 377 6.56 17.08 2.02
CA ASP A 377 5.61 15.98 1.79
C ASP A 377 4.80 16.30 0.53
N ASP A 378 4.57 15.33 -0.35
CA ASP A 378 3.73 15.52 -1.54
C ASP A 378 2.24 15.73 -1.18
N ALA A 379 1.85 15.43 0.07
CA ALA A 379 0.48 15.55 0.58
C ALA A 379 0.15 16.89 1.29
N VAL A 380 0.84 17.99 0.95
CA VAL A 380 0.61 19.35 1.51
C VAL A 380 -0.85 19.81 1.36
N SER A 381 -1.54 19.34 0.32
CA SER A 381 -2.92 19.75 0.02
C SER A 381 -3.91 19.52 1.17
N GLY A 382 -3.70 18.48 1.99
CA GLY A 382 -4.54 18.19 3.15
C GLY A 382 -4.48 19.25 4.25
N VAL A 383 -3.32 19.90 4.41
CA VAL A 383 -3.10 20.95 5.42
C VAL A 383 -3.90 22.20 5.07
N TYR A 384 -3.84 22.64 3.81
CA TYR A 384 -4.62 23.80 3.33
C TYR A 384 -6.13 23.57 3.43
N VAL A 385 -6.60 22.33 3.18
CA VAL A 385 -8.02 21.99 3.35
C VAL A 385 -8.46 22.15 4.81
N LEU A 386 -7.68 21.63 5.76
CA LEU A 386 -7.97 21.77 7.19
C LEU A 386 -7.90 23.23 7.63
N LEU A 387 -6.86 23.97 7.23
CA LEU A 387 -6.70 25.39 7.55
C LEU A 387 -7.89 26.23 7.03
N SER A 388 -8.35 25.92 5.81
CA SER A 388 -9.54 26.57 5.28
C SER A 388 -10.82 26.23 6.05
N GLN A 389 -10.93 25.04 6.64
CA GLN A 389 -12.04 24.69 7.53
C GLN A 389 -11.98 25.48 8.84
N VAL A 390 -10.78 25.66 9.42
CA VAL A 390 -10.55 26.50 10.61
C VAL A 390 -11.00 27.94 10.36
N TYR A 391 -10.60 28.52 9.22
CA TYR A 391 -11.03 29.88 8.88
C TYR A 391 -12.55 29.97 8.64
N ALA A 392 -13.15 28.95 8.03
CA ALA A 392 -14.59 28.91 7.83
C ALA A 392 -15.35 28.80 9.16
N SER A 393 -14.90 27.97 10.11
CA SER A 393 -15.52 27.86 11.44
C SER A 393 -15.36 29.15 12.24
N ALA A 394 -14.26 29.86 12.07
CA ALA A 394 -14.03 31.20 12.64
C ALA A 394 -14.73 32.34 11.89
N GLN A 395 -15.58 32.05 10.88
CA GLN A 395 -16.27 33.05 10.04
C GLN A 395 -15.34 34.02 9.28
N ARG A 396 -14.07 33.64 9.08
CA ARG A 396 -13.04 34.42 8.38
C ARG A 396 -13.02 34.09 6.88
N TRP A 397 -14.08 34.47 6.16
CA TRP A 397 -14.28 34.12 4.75
C TRP A 397 -13.22 34.71 3.79
N ASN A 398 -12.61 35.85 4.14
CA ASN A 398 -11.51 36.43 3.36
C ASN A 398 -10.29 35.51 3.37
N ASP A 399 -9.93 34.97 4.54
CA ASP A 399 -8.78 34.07 4.69
C ASP A 399 -9.03 32.72 4.01
N VAL A 400 -10.27 32.22 4.03
CA VAL A 400 -10.70 31.09 3.19
C VAL A 400 -10.43 31.37 1.70
N GLY A 401 -10.76 32.57 1.24
CA GLY A 401 -10.47 33.02 -0.13
C GLY A 401 -8.98 33.07 -0.45
N MET A 402 -8.16 33.53 0.51
CA MET A 402 -6.70 33.60 0.39
C MET A 402 -6.05 32.21 0.32
N VAL A 403 -6.43 31.28 1.20
CA VAL A 403 -5.94 29.89 1.16
C VAL A 403 -6.21 29.25 -0.19
N ARG A 404 -7.40 29.45 -0.76
CA ARG A 404 -7.74 28.95 -2.11
C ARG A 404 -6.88 29.56 -3.20
N ARG A 405 -6.50 30.83 -3.06
CA ARG A 405 -5.63 31.50 -4.03
C ARG A 405 -4.22 30.92 -3.98
N LEU A 406 -3.66 30.76 -2.77
CA LEU A 406 -2.35 30.14 -2.56
C LEU A 406 -2.30 28.73 -3.14
N MET A 407 -3.31 27.90 -2.88
CA MET A 407 -3.38 26.55 -3.47
C MET A 407 -3.34 26.57 -5.00
N ARG A 408 -3.95 27.57 -5.66
CA ARG A 408 -3.89 27.70 -7.13
C ARG A 408 -2.54 28.20 -7.62
N GLU A 409 -1.95 29.16 -6.93
CA GLU A 409 -0.65 29.75 -7.27
C GLU A 409 0.49 28.75 -7.13
N GLU A 410 0.46 27.90 -6.10
CA GLU A 410 1.43 26.81 -5.89
C GLU A 410 1.17 25.58 -6.79
N GLY A 411 0.14 25.63 -7.65
CA GLY A 411 -0.22 24.51 -8.52
C GLY A 411 -0.70 23.26 -7.76
N LEU A 412 -1.06 23.40 -6.48
CA LEU A 412 -1.46 22.31 -5.62
C LEU A 412 -2.85 21.81 -6.03
N LYS A 413 -2.90 20.58 -6.54
CA LYS A 413 -4.15 19.88 -6.81
C LYS A 413 -4.54 19.05 -5.61
N LYS A 414 -5.79 19.19 -5.17
CA LYS A 414 -6.39 18.24 -4.22
C LYS A 414 -6.37 16.86 -4.88
N GLU A 415 -5.90 15.85 -4.15
CA GLU A 415 -6.00 14.47 -4.62
C GLU A 415 -7.48 14.16 -4.93
N PRO A 416 -7.81 13.71 -6.16
CA PRO A 416 -9.18 13.38 -6.51
C PRO A 416 -9.63 12.19 -5.67
N GLY A 417 -10.77 12.34 -4.99
CA GLY A 417 -11.39 11.24 -4.28
C GLY A 417 -12.09 10.31 -5.26
N PHE A 418 -11.76 9.03 -5.23
CA PHE A 418 -12.45 7.99 -5.96
C PHE A 418 -12.87 6.85 -5.04
N SER A 419 -13.91 6.14 -5.45
CA SER A 419 -14.34 4.88 -4.84
C SER A 419 -14.26 3.80 -5.89
N SER A 420 -13.81 2.62 -5.49
CA SER A 420 -13.70 1.46 -6.38
C SER A 420 -14.43 0.27 -5.79
N ILE A 421 -14.97 -0.56 -6.66
CA ILE A 421 -15.75 -1.76 -6.33
C ILE A 421 -15.37 -2.85 -7.32
N GLU A 422 -15.13 -4.06 -6.81
CA GLU A 422 -14.84 -5.22 -7.65
C GLU A 422 -16.11 -6.03 -7.86
N MET A 423 -16.46 -6.26 -9.12
CA MET A 423 -17.60 -7.07 -9.55
C MET A 423 -17.19 -7.87 -10.78
N ASP A 424 -17.58 -9.15 -10.82
CA ASP A 424 -17.31 -10.06 -11.94
C ASP A 424 -15.82 -10.11 -12.36
N GLY A 425 -14.91 -9.96 -11.39
CA GLY A 425 -13.47 -9.98 -11.64
C GLY A 425 -12.91 -8.70 -12.25
N LEU A 426 -13.71 -7.63 -12.35
CA LEU A 426 -13.31 -6.30 -12.83
C LEU A 426 -13.40 -5.27 -11.70
N VAL A 427 -12.42 -4.37 -11.66
CA VAL A 427 -12.42 -3.25 -10.71
C VAL A 427 -13.01 -2.02 -11.40
N HIS A 428 -14.15 -1.57 -10.92
CA HIS A 428 -14.85 -0.38 -11.39
C HIS A 428 -14.48 0.79 -10.49
N GLN A 429 -13.98 1.88 -11.07
CA GLN A 429 -13.61 3.09 -10.34
C GLN A 429 -14.61 4.21 -10.67
N PHE A 430 -15.01 4.96 -9.65
CA PHE A 430 -15.91 6.10 -9.77
C PHE A 430 -15.26 7.32 -9.15
N VAL A 431 -15.28 8.45 -9.86
CA VAL A 431 -15.00 9.78 -9.29
C VAL A 431 -16.31 10.51 -8.98
N ALA A 432 -16.23 11.66 -8.32
CA ALA A 432 -17.43 12.43 -8.02
C ALA A 432 -18.10 12.94 -9.32
N GLY A 433 -19.38 12.62 -9.52
CA GLY A 433 -20.15 12.99 -10.72
C GLY A 433 -19.72 12.28 -11.99
N ASP A 434 -19.07 11.12 -11.87
CA ASP A 434 -18.59 10.33 -12.99
C ASP A 434 -19.71 9.81 -13.90
N THR A 435 -19.58 10.05 -15.21
CA THR A 435 -20.50 9.57 -16.25
C THR A 435 -19.83 8.68 -17.29
N SER A 436 -18.57 8.30 -17.07
CA SER A 436 -17.77 7.51 -18.02
C SER A 436 -18.13 6.02 -18.03
N HIS A 437 -18.81 5.54 -16.99
CA HIS A 437 -19.16 4.13 -16.84
C HIS A 437 -20.23 3.70 -17.88
N PRO A 438 -20.11 2.52 -18.52
CA PRO A 438 -21.07 2.05 -19.53
C PRO A 438 -22.53 1.96 -19.03
N LEU A 439 -22.72 1.70 -17.73
CA LEU A 439 -24.03 1.62 -17.07
C LEU A 439 -24.44 2.92 -16.36
N THR A 440 -23.91 4.08 -16.77
CA THR A 440 -24.14 5.35 -16.07
C THR A 440 -25.63 5.67 -15.89
N GLU A 441 -26.46 5.46 -16.91
CA GLU A 441 -27.90 5.75 -16.84
C GLU A 441 -28.60 4.92 -15.74
N GLU A 442 -28.27 3.63 -15.64
CA GLU A 442 -28.80 2.74 -14.61
C GLU A 442 -28.30 3.13 -13.21
N ILE A 443 -27.02 3.47 -13.08
CA ILE A 443 -26.40 3.89 -11.82
C ILE A 443 -27.07 5.16 -11.28
N TYR A 444 -27.29 6.15 -12.15
CA TYR A 444 -27.96 7.39 -11.76
C TYR A 444 -29.44 7.16 -11.45
N LYS A 445 -30.15 6.31 -12.21
CA LYS A 445 -31.51 5.91 -11.86
C LYS A 445 -31.58 5.25 -10.48
N LYS A 446 -30.60 4.39 -10.15
CA LYS A 446 -30.51 3.78 -8.82
C LYS A 446 -30.19 4.79 -7.73
N LEU A 447 -29.30 5.75 -8.02
CA LEU A 447 -28.98 6.85 -7.11
C LEU A 447 -30.22 7.68 -6.76
N ASP A 448 -31.09 7.93 -7.74
CA ASP A 448 -32.35 8.66 -7.56
C ASP A 448 -33.33 7.88 -6.68
N GLU A 449 -33.45 6.57 -6.90
CA GLU A 449 -34.24 5.67 -6.04
C GLU A 449 -33.74 5.70 -4.59
N ILE A 450 -32.42 5.60 -4.38
CA ILE A 450 -31.80 5.66 -3.06
C ILE A 450 -32.13 7.00 -2.39
N GLU A 451 -32.03 8.11 -3.11
CA GLU A 451 -32.30 9.44 -2.57
C GLU A 451 -33.77 9.61 -2.16
N GLN A 452 -34.71 9.08 -2.94
CA GLN A 452 -36.13 9.08 -2.58
C GLN A 452 -36.38 8.31 -1.28
N ARG A 453 -35.74 7.14 -1.10
CA ARG A 453 -35.87 6.35 0.13
C ARG A 453 -35.20 7.04 1.33
N LEU A 454 -34.01 7.63 1.13
CA LEU A 454 -33.32 8.41 2.17
C LEU A 454 -34.19 9.57 2.64
N THR A 455 -34.76 10.34 1.71
CA THR A 455 -35.65 11.47 2.03
C THR A 455 -36.89 11.01 2.80
N SER A 456 -37.49 9.89 2.38
CA SER A 456 -38.65 9.28 3.06
C SER A 456 -38.32 8.80 4.49
N SER A 457 -37.07 8.41 4.77
CA SER A 457 -36.60 8.06 6.10
C SER A 457 -36.31 9.26 7.01
N GLY A 458 -36.44 10.50 6.50
CA GLY A 458 -36.16 11.73 7.25
C GLY A 458 -34.69 12.17 7.23
N TYR A 459 -33.88 11.61 6.32
CA TYR A 459 -32.48 11.98 6.15
C TYR A 459 -32.30 13.47 5.78
N LYS A 460 -31.32 14.13 6.41
CA LYS A 460 -30.90 15.49 6.07
C LYS A 460 -29.40 15.53 5.77
N PRO A 461 -28.96 16.02 4.58
CA PRO A 461 -27.55 16.10 4.23
C PRO A 461 -26.73 16.94 5.20
N ASN A 462 -25.53 16.47 5.54
CA ASN A 462 -24.59 17.22 6.33
C ASN A 462 -23.74 18.13 5.44
N LEU A 463 -24.15 19.41 5.34
CA LEU A 463 -23.52 20.40 4.48
C LEU A 463 -22.08 20.77 4.86
N SER A 464 -21.60 20.41 6.07
CA SER A 464 -20.20 20.62 6.47
C SER A 464 -19.19 19.81 5.65
N ALA A 465 -19.64 18.71 5.03
CA ALA A 465 -18.81 17.84 4.21
C ALA A 465 -18.82 18.21 2.72
N ALA A 466 -19.63 19.19 2.31
CA ALA A 466 -19.76 19.57 0.91
C ALA A 466 -18.50 20.33 0.43
N PRO A 467 -18.11 20.20 -0.85
CA PRO A 467 -17.09 21.06 -1.45
C PRO A 467 -17.45 22.53 -1.21
N MET A 468 -16.50 23.35 -0.77
CA MET A 468 -16.74 24.75 -0.40
C MET A 468 -17.05 25.69 -1.59
N VAL A 469 -17.50 25.13 -2.72
CA VAL A 469 -17.72 25.82 -4.01
C VAL A 469 -19.12 26.41 -4.13
N ALA A 470 -20.07 26.07 -3.27
CA ALA A 470 -21.43 26.58 -3.39
C ALA A 470 -21.77 27.59 -2.28
N GLY A 471 -21.97 28.85 -2.63
CA GLY A 471 -22.52 29.90 -1.76
C GLY A 471 -24.02 29.74 -1.44
N ILE A 472 -24.63 28.64 -1.88
CA ILE A 472 -26.06 28.33 -1.69
C ILE A 472 -26.16 26.89 -1.17
N ASP A 473 -26.84 26.68 -0.05
CA ASP A 473 -26.97 25.38 0.62
C ASP A 473 -27.57 24.28 -0.27
N HIS A 474 -28.44 24.65 -1.22
CA HIS A 474 -28.99 23.74 -2.23
C HIS A 474 -27.92 23.17 -3.17
N ALA A 475 -26.93 23.96 -3.58
CA ALA A 475 -25.85 23.51 -4.46
C ALA A 475 -24.79 22.67 -3.71
N LYS A 476 -24.65 22.87 -2.39
CA LYS A 476 -23.84 21.99 -1.52
C LYS A 476 -24.46 20.59 -1.39
N GLY A 477 -25.77 20.51 -1.20
CA GLY A 477 -26.50 19.24 -1.13
C GLY A 477 -26.38 18.43 -2.43
N ALA A 478 -26.52 19.09 -3.58
CA ALA A 478 -26.35 18.46 -4.89
C ALA A 478 -24.93 17.92 -5.12
N ALA A 479 -23.89 18.60 -4.62
CA ALA A 479 -22.51 18.12 -4.72
C ALA A 479 -22.26 16.85 -3.87
N LEU A 480 -22.87 16.75 -2.69
CA LEU A 480 -22.79 15.56 -1.82
C LEU A 480 -23.46 14.33 -2.45
N ARG A 481 -24.55 14.54 -3.22
CA ARG A 481 -25.23 13.47 -3.96
C ARG A 481 -24.32 12.77 -4.95
N LEU A 482 -23.39 13.50 -5.54
CA LEU A 482 -22.50 13.01 -6.59
C LEU A 482 -21.19 12.44 -6.05
N HIS A 483 -21.07 12.20 -4.74
CA HIS A 483 -19.89 11.56 -4.17
C HIS A 483 -19.65 10.16 -4.76
N SER A 484 -18.38 9.84 -5.02
CA SER A 484 -17.96 8.56 -5.61
C SER A 484 -18.48 7.34 -4.83
N GLU A 485 -18.60 7.46 -3.51
CA GLU A 485 -19.08 6.42 -2.61
C GLU A 485 -20.52 6.05 -2.93
N ARG A 486 -21.35 7.06 -3.24
CA ARG A 486 -22.76 6.85 -3.58
C ARG A 486 -22.90 6.19 -4.94
N LEU A 487 -22.08 6.59 -5.93
CA LEU A 487 -22.05 5.93 -7.24
C LEU A 487 -21.63 4.46 -7.12
N ALA A 488 -20.59 4.19 -6.33
CA ALA A 488 -20.13 2.83 -6.05
C ALA A 488 -21.19 1.98 -5.32
N ILE A 489 -21.90 2.54 -4.33
CA ILE A 489 -23.01 1.86 -3.64
C ILE A 489 -24.18 1.61 -4.61
N SER A 490 -24.55 2.59 -5.43
CA SER A 490 -25.61 2.44 -6.45
C SER A 490 -25.28 1.32 -7.42
N PHE A 491 -24.06 1.31 -7.97
CA PHE A 491 -23.59 0.23 -8.83
C PHE A 491 -23.58 -1.12 -8.09
N GLY A 492 -23.10 -1.14 -6.84
CA GLY A 492 -23.14 -2.31 -5.96
C GLY A 492 -24.55 -2.87 -5.81
N LEU A 493 -25.53 -2.04 -5.50
CA LEU A 493 -26.94 -2.44 -5.36
C LEU A 493 -27.60 -2.90 -6.66
N LEU A 494 -27.06 -2.53 -7.82
CA LEU A 494 -27.56 -2.98 -9.13
C LEU A 494 -27.03 -4.37 -9.51
N LYS A 495 -25.81 -4.72 -9.07
CA LYS A 495 -25.08 -5.91 -9.53
C LYS A 495 -24.85 -6.96 -8.45
N ALA A 496 -24.87 -6.58 -7.18
CA ALA A 496 -24.63 -7.51 -6.09
C ALA A 496 -25.68 -8.62 -6.08
N THR A 497 -25.22 -9.84 -5.85
CA THR A 497 -26.10 -10.99 -5.58
C THR A 497 -26.80 -10.80 -4.24
N ASP A 498 -28.06 -11.22 -4.15
CA ASP A 498 -28.84 -11.13 -2.92
C ASP A 498 -28.08 -11.76 -1.73
N GLY A 499 -27.95 -10.99 -0.64
CA GLY A 499 -27.24 -11.39 0.57
C GLY A 499 -25.71 -11.28 0.52
N ALA A 500 -25.10 -10.97 -0.62
CA ALA A 500 -23.67 -10.71 -0.70
C ALA A 500 -23.33 -9.28 -0.25
N PRO A 501 -22.27 -9.08 0.56
CA PRO A 501 -21.87 -7.74 1.00
C PRO A 501 -21.25 -6.94 -0.15
N ILE A 502 -21.57 -5.64 -0.19
CA ILE A 502 -21.00 -4.68 -1.13
C ILE A 502 -19.67 -4.19 -0.58
N ARG A 503 -18.56 -4.43 -1.30
CA ARG A 503 -17.21 -4.05 -0.87
C ARG A 503 -16.70 -2.86 -1.67
N ILE A 504 -16.35 -1.78 -0.98
CA ILE A 504 -15.90 -0.53 -1.60
C ILE A 504 -14.55 -0.14 -1.01
N LEU A 505 -13.62 0.24 -1.88
CA LEU A 505 -12.36 0.86 -1.49
C LEU A 505 -12.38 2.34 -1.83
N LYS A 506 -12.08 3.19 -0.85
CA LYS A 506 -11.95 4.63 -0.96
C LYS A 506 -10.48 5.02 -0.76
N ASN A 507 -9.91 5.81 -1.68
CA ASN A 507 -8.52 6.28 -1.55
C ASN A 507 -8.34 7.34 -0.45
N LEU A 508 -9.40 8.10 -0.16
CA LEU A 508 -9.44 9.10 0.91
C LEU A 508 -10.19 8.56 2.13
N ARG A 509 -10.17 9.32 3.22
CA ARG A 509 -11.07 9.06 4.36
C ARG A 509 -12.52 9.33 3.94
N VAL A 510 -13.44 8.44 4.33
CA VAL A 510 -14.88 8.61 4.04
C VAL A 510 -15.37 9.90 4.72
N CYS A 511 -16.25 10.67 4.08
CA CYS A 511 -16.77 11.89 4.70
C CYS A 511 -17.94 11.58 5.65
N LYS A 512 -18.24 12.49 6.58
CA LYS A 512 -19.30 12.29 7.61
C LYS A 512 -20.68 12.04 7.01
N ASP A 513 -20.99 12.70 5.89
CA ASP A 513 -22.24 12.50 5.13
C ASP A 513 -22.32 11.07 4.58
N CYS A 514 -21.32 10.65 3.79
CA CYS A 514 -21.25 9.30 3.22
C CYS A 514 -21.29 8.21 4.28
N HIS A 515 -20.57 8.36 5.40
CA HIS A 515 -20.63 7.41 6.51
C HIS A 515 -22.05 7.27 7.08
N THR A 516 -22.76 8.39 7.26
CA THR A 516 -24.14 8.39 7.79
C THR A 516 -25.10 7.73 6.82
N ILE A 517 -24.95 8.00 5.52
CA ILE A 517 -25.81 7.43 4.49
C ILE A 517 -25.54 5.94 4.30
N SER A 518 -24.28 5.50 4.33
CA SER A 518 -23.98 4.07 4.24
C SER A 518 -24.65 3.27 5.36
N LYS A 519 -24.74 3.83 6.57
CA LYS A 519 -25.56 3.26 7.66
C LYS A 519 -27.02 3.12 7.25
N ILE A 520 -27.65 4.22 6.83
CA ILE A 520 -29.09 4.22 6.48
C ILE A 520 -29.37 3.31 5.27
N ILE A 521 -28.52 3.31 4.24
CA ILE A 521 -28.66 2.42 3.08
C ILE A 521 -28.58 0.95 3.52
N SER A 522 -27.65 0.60 4.43
CA SER A 522 -27.54 -0.78 4.92
C SER A 522 -28.84 -1.29 5.55
N GLU A 523 -29.54 -0.42 6.28
CA GLU A 523 -30.86 -0.70 6.88
C GLU A 523 -31.97 -0.76 5.83
N LEU A 524 -32.08 0.26 4.97
CA LEU A 524 -33.16 0.38 3.97
C LEU A 524 -33.15 -0.70 2.89
N TYR A 525 -31.98 -1.24 2.58
CA TYR A 525 -31.80 -2.27 1.55
C TYR A 525 -31.49 -3.65 2.14
N GLY A 526 -31.33 -3.77 3.46
CA GLY A 526 -30.98 -5.05 4.11
C GLY A 526 -29.68 -5.65 3.59
N VAL A 527 -28.69 -4.80 3.31
CA VAL A 527 -27.40 -5.20 2.72
C VAL A 527 -26.25 -4.75 3.62
N GLU A 528 -25.24 -5.61 3.75
CA GLU A 528 -24.00 -5.23 4.41
C GLU A 528 -23.11 -4.47 3.41
N ILE A 529 -22.64 -3.29 3.81
CA ILE A 529 -21.72 -2.47 3.01
C ILE A 529 -20.40 -2.39 3.77
N ILE A 530 -19.33 -2.87 3.15
CA ILE A 530 -17.99 -2.87 3.73
C ILE A 530 -17.16 -1.83 2.97
N VAL A 531 -16.83 -0.72 3.65
CA VAL A 531 -16.01 0.35 3.05
C VAL A 531 -14.64 0.36 3.69
N ARG A 532 -13.60 0.12 2.90
CA ARG A 532 -12.21 0.39 3.27
C ARG A 532 -11.86 1.82 2.89
N ASP A 533 -11.48 2.63 3.87
CA ASP A 533 -10.87 3.93 3.62
C ASP A 533 -9.35 3.88 3.85
N ARG A 534 -8.67 5.04 3.76
CA ARG A 534 -7.22 5.12 3.95
C ARG A 534 -6.74 4.64 5.33
N ILE A 535 -7.62 4.68 6.33
CA ILE A 535 -7.29 4.43 7.74
C ILE A 535 -7.74 3.04 8.17
N ARG A 536 -8.95 2.61 7.78
CA ARG A 536 -9.57 1.38 8.29
C ARG A 536 -10.79 0.94 7.49
N PHE A 537 -11.45 -0.11 7.96
CA PHE A 537 -12.74 -0.57 7.47
C PHE A 537 -13.90 0.01 8.29
N HIS A 538 -15.01 0.18 7.59
CA HIS A 538 -16.32 0.48 8.12
C HIS A 538 -17.27 -0.61 7.63
N HIS A 539 -17.80 -1.41 8.56
CA HIS A 539 -18.80 -2.42 8.24
C HIS A 539 -20.17 -1.86 8.59
N PHE A 540 -20.93 -1.48 7.58
CA PHE A 540 -22.27 -0.92 7.71
C PHE A 540 -23.29 -2.05 7.60
N LYS A 541 -24.05 -2.25 8.66
CA LYS A 541 -25.05 -3.31 8.75
C LYS A 541 -26.18 -2.87 9.68
N ASP A 542 -27.42 -3.07 9.26
CA ASP A 542 -28.62 -2.80 10.06
C ASP A 542 -28.62 -1.38 10.68
N GLY A 543 -28.19 -0.37 9.92
CA GLY A 543 -28.17 1.03 10.39
C GLY A 543 -26.99 1.39 11.30
N ALA A 544 -26.12 0.43 11.63
CA ALA A 544 -24.95 0.62 12.47
C ALA A 544 -23.65 0.53 11.66
N CYS A 545 -22.55 1.03 12.25
CA CYS A 545 -21.20 0.84 11.72
C CYS A 545 -20.32 0.19 12.79
N SER A 546 -19.41 -0.71 12.38
CA SER A 546 -18.45 -1.40 13.28
C SER A 546 -17.60 -0.45 14.13
N CYS A 547 -17.52 0.83 13.75
CA CYS A 547 -16.75 1.83 14.46
C CYS A 547 -17.44 2.56 15.59
N LYS A 548 -18.75 2.37 15.76
CA LYS A 548 -19.53 3.04 16.81
C LYS A 548 -19.41 4.57 16.76
N ASP A 549 -19.29 5.12 15.55
CA ASP A 549 -19.11 6.54 15.26
C ASP A 549 -17.83 7.19 15.87
N TYR A 550 -16.88 6.38 16.34
CA TYR A 550 -15.55 6.83 16.75
C TYR A 550 -14.55 6.59 15.61
N TRP A 551 -14.24 7.62 14.82
CA TRP A 551 -13.39 7.46 13.63
C TRP A 551 -12.72 8.69 13.10
#